data_AF-A0A0B0H4R2-F1
#
_entry.id   AF-A0A0B0H4R2-F1
#
_cell.length_a   1.000
_cell.length_b   1.000
_cell.length_c   1.000
_cell.angle_alpha   90.00
_cell.angle_beta   90.00
_cell.angle_gamma   90.00
#
_symmetry.space_group_name_H-M   'P 1'
#
loop_
_entity.id
_entity.type
_entity.pdbx_description
1 polymer ?
#
loop_
_entity_poly.entity_id
_entity_poly.type
_entity_poly.pdbx_seq_one_letter_code
_entity_poly.pdbx_strand_id
1 'polypeptide(L)'
;MTKWVRIEHEGKATYGQLKGDTINLCTGSPFENNTMNGESVRLDHAKLLSPVEPRQFLGLWNNFHERRVADDLFMPKSPLFFVKLASCVSANDDTISRPLVTPTTSSSKPNWALSSASQHFRSLLQMLMTTSLAIPA
;
A
#
# COMPACT_ATOMS: atom_id res chain seq x y z
N MET A 1 17.97 -6.21 -16.02
CA MET A 1 17.56 -6.47 -14.62
C MET A 1 16.61 -7.65 -14.60
N THR A 2 16.81 -8.62 -13.70
CA THR A 2 15.97 -9.82 -13.61
C THR A 2 14.69 -9.52 -12.83
N LYS A 3 13.53 -9.93 -13.37
CA LYS A 3 12.23 -9.81 -12.70
C LYS A 3 11.81 -11.19 -12.21
N TRP A 4 11.63 -11.33 -10.90
CA TRP A 4 11.15 -12.56 -10.28
C TRP A 4 9.67 -12.44 -9.97
N VAL A 5 8.95 -13.54 -10.18
CA VAL A 5 7.53 -13.67 -9.87
C VAL A 5 7.29 -14.98 -9.15
N ARG A 6 6.20 -15.04 -8.40
CA ARG A 6 5.72 -16.25 -7.74
C ARG A 6 4.33 -16.54 -8.26
N ILE A 7 4.09 -17.78 -8.66
CA ILE A 7 2.82 -18.20 -9.28
C ILE A 7 2.31 -19.48 -8.63
N GLU A 8 1.02 -19.74 -8.78
CA GLU A 8 0.48 -21.07 -8.56
C GLU A 8 0.65 -21.89 -9.85
N HIS A 9 1.43 -22.97 -9.77
CA HIS A 9 1.67 -23.92 -10.86
C HIS A 9 1.39 -25.32 -10.34
N GLU A 10 0.49 -26.06 -11.00
CA GLU A 10 0.06 -27.41 -10.58
C GLU A 10 -0.39 -27.50 -9.10
N GLY A 11 -1.06 -26.44 -8.60
CA GLY A 11 -1.53 -26.36 -7.21
C GLY A 11 -0.43 -26.09 -6.17
N LYS A 12 0.80 -25.77 -6.61
CA LYS A 12 1.93 -25.42 -5.74
C LYS A 12 2.42 -24.01 -6.05
N ALA A 13 2.93 -23.34 -5.02
CA ALA A 13 3.55 -22.04 -5.20
C ALA A 13 4.99 -22.21 -5.72
N THR A 14 5.24 -21.70 -6.92
CA THR A 14 6.52 -21.85 -7.63
C THR A 14 7.06 -20.48 -8.04
N TYR A 15 8.37 -20.30 -7.98
CA TYR A 15 9.03 -19.08 -8.44
C TYR A 15 9.44 -19.20 -9.91
N GLY A 16 9.56 -18.04 -10.57
CA GLY A 16 10.06 -17.98 -11.94
C GLY A 16 10.58 -16.60 -12.32
N GLN A 17 11.34 -16.55 -13.42
CA GLN A 17 11.84 -15.31 -14.01
C GLN A 17 10.93 -14.86 -15.15
N LEU A 18 10.40 -13.65 -15.02
CA LEU A 18 9.58 -13.02 -16.04
C LEU A 18 10.48 -12.39 -17.13
N LYS A 19 10.32 -12.86 -18.36
CA LYS A 19 10.98 -12.35 -19.57
C LYS A 19 9.91 -12.09 -20.65
N GLY A 20 9.64 -10.81 -20.93
CA GLY A 20 8.49 -10.42 -21.75
C GLY A 20 7.20 -10.91 -21.10
N ASP A 21 6.43 -11.70 -21.83
CA ASP A 21 5.17 -12.30 -21.36
C ASP A 21 5.32 -13.77 -20.94
N THR A 22 6.55 -14.22 -20.72
CA THR A 22 6.85 -15.61 -20.37
C THR A 22 7.56 -15.69 -19.03
N ILE A 23 7.03 -16.53 -18.15
CA ILE A 23 7.60 -16.87 -16.84
C ILE A 23 8.35 -18.17 -17.02
N ASN A 24 9.68 -18.14 -16.90
CA ASN A 24 10.50 -19.34 -16.88
C ASN A 24 10.59 -19.84 -15.44
N LEU A 25 10.13 -21.05 -15.17
CA LEU A 25 10.03 -21.57 -13.81
C LEU A 25 11.39 -21.99 -13.27
N CYS A 26 11.53 -21.93 -11.95
CA CYS A 26 12.71 -22.41 -11.25
C CYS A 26 12.33 -23.30 -10.08
N THR A 27 13.19 -24.26 -9.81
CA THR A 27 13.23 -24.95 -8.52
C THR A 27 13.96 -24.08 -7.51
N GLY A 28 13.45 -23.99 -6.29
CA GLY A 28 14.01 -23.17 -5.22
C GLY A 28 13.42 -21.78 -5.15
N SER A 29 14.21 -20.80 -4.69
CA SER A 29 13.75 -19.43 -4.48
C SER A 29 14.72 -18.41 -5.10
N PRO A 30 14.27 -17.18 -5.37
CA PRO A 30 15.16 -16.11 -5.83
C PRO A 30 16.28 -15.76 -4.83
N PHE A 31 16.14 -16.15 -3.55
CA PHE A 31 17.08 -15.84 -2.48
C PHE A 31 18.09 -16.95 -2.21
N GLU A 32 17.71 -18.20 -2.50
CA GLU A 32 18.49 -19.39 -2.18
C GLU A 32 18.29 -20.47 -3.25
N ASN A 33 19.40 -20.98 -3.78
CA ASN A 33 19.48 -22.16 -4.65
C ASN A 33 18.41 -22.21 -5.75
N ASN A 34 18.40 -21.23 -6.66
CA ASN A 34 17.55 -21.28 -7.85
C ASN A 34 18.20 -22.04 -9.00
N THR A 35 17.44 -22.96 -9.59
CA THR A 35 17.80 -23.62 -10.85
C THR A 35 16.60 -23.58 -11.78
N MET A 36 16.77 -23.06 -13.00
CA MET A 36 15.70 -23.07 -14.00
C MET A 36 15.35 -24.51 -14.35
N ASN A 37 14.09 -24.88 -14.26
CA ASN A 37 13.65 -26.26 -14.52
C ASN A 37 13.38 -26.56 -16.01
N GLY A 38 13.42 -25.52 -16.86
CA GLY A 38 13.14 -25.61 -18.30
C GLY A 38 11.65 -25.47 -18.66
N GLU A 39 10.76 -25.44 -17.66
CA GLU A 39 9.35 -25.17 -17.87
C GLU A 39 9.08 -23.67 -17.99
N SER A 40 8.02 -23.33 -18.73
CA SER A 40 7.59 -21.95 -18.87
C SER A 40 6.07 -21.84 -18.91
N VAL A 41 5.57 -20.73 -18.39
CA VAL A 41 4.15 -20.40 -18.33
C VAL A 41 3.99 -19.00 -18.91
N ARG A 42 2.97 -18.78 -19.74
CA ARG A 42 2.65 -17.43 -20.20
C ARG A 42 2.03 -16.62 -19.06
N LEU A 43 2.38 -15.34 -18.96
CA LEU A 43 1.93 -14.46 -17.88
C LEU A 43 0.41 -14.31 -17.82
N ASP A 44 -0.26 -14.28 -18.98
CA ASP A 44 -1.73 -14.18 -19.12
C ASP A 44 -2.49 -15.42 -18.60
N HIS A 45 -1.83 -16.58 -18.57
CA HIS A 45 -2.38 -17.83 -18.05
C HIS A 45 -1.93 -18.15 -16.62
N ALA A 46 -1.01 -17.35 -16.06
CA ALA A 46 -0.46 -17.59 -14.74
C ALA A 46 -1.31 -16.94 -13.64
N LYS A 47 -1.61 -17.69 -12.58
CA LYS A 47 -2.15 -17.11 -11.34
C LYS A 47 -1.01 -16.57 -10.50
N LEU A 48 -0.85 -15.25 -10.50
CA LEU A 48 0.17 -14.57 -9.72
C LEU A 48 -0.14 -14.67 -8.21
N LEU A 49 0.88 -14.96 -7.43
CA LEU A 49 0.86 -14.91 -5.97
C LEU A 49 1.62 -13.65 -5.50
N SER A 50 1.58 -13.38 -4.20
CA SER A 50 2.52 -12.41 -3.60
C SER A 50 3.96 -12.79 -3.97
N PRO A 51 4.79 -11.84 -4.43
CA PRO A 51 6.14 -12.13 -4.90
C PRO A 51 7.06 -12.70 -3.82
N VAL A 52 6.70 -12.57 -2.54
CA VAL A 52 7.41 -13.13 -1.40
C VAL A 52 6.44 -13.57 -0.30
N GLU A 53 6.91 -14.39 0.63
CA GLU A 53 6.24 -14.70 1.90
C GLU A 53 6.99 -14.03 3.07
N PRO A 54 6.61 -12.79 3.39
CA PRO A 54 7.30 -12.01 4.40
C PRO A 54 6.81 -12.39 5.80
N ARG A 55 7.70 -12.31 6.77
CA ARG A 55 7.35 -12.48 8.19
C ARG A 55 6.68 -11.23 8.76
N GLN A 56 7.09 -10.05 8.29
CA GLN A 56 6.60 -8.75 8.73
C GLN A 56 6.81 -7.70 7.62
N PHE A 57 5.96 -6.68 7.56
CA PHE A 57 6.19 -5.49 6.75
C PHE A 57 6.44 -4.28 7.63
N LEU A 58 7.50 -3.55 7.30
CA LEU A 58 7.81 -2.26 7.88
C LEU A 58 7.50 -1.19 6.85
N GLY A 59 6.58 -0.30 7.19
CA GLY A 59 6.28 0.90 6.42
C GLY A 59 7.06 2.08 6.96
N LEU A 60 7.63 2.88 6.06
CA LEU A 60 8.19 4.18 6.38
C LEU A 60 7.11 5.23 6.24
N TRP A 61 6.91 6.01 7.29
CA TRP A 61 5.95 7.09 7.27
C TRP A 61 6.54 8.33 6.60
N ASN A 62 5.78 8.90 5.66
CA ASN A 62 6.04 10.18 5.01
C ASN A 62 7.49 10.38 4.51
N ASN A 63 8.00 9.41 3.75
CA ASN A 63 9.36 9.42 3.22
C ASN A 63 9.48 10.09 1.84
N PHE A 64 8.62 11.07 1.54
CA PHE A 64 8.69 11.82 0.28
C PHE A 64 8.99 13.29 0.55
N HIS A 65 10.24 13.68 0.29
CA HIS A 65 10.78 14.97 0.71
C HIS A 65 10.02 16.16 0.10
N GLU A 66 9.76 16.12 -1.21
CA GLU A 66 9.06 17.20 -1.91
C GLU A 66 7.65 17.40 -1.36
N ARG A 67 6.92 16.31 -1.09
CA ARG A 67 5.59 16.37 -0.48
C ARG A 67 5.62 16.94 0.93
N ARG A 68 6.64 16.57 1.73
CA ARG A 68 6.85 17.15 3.05
C ARG A 68 7.04 18.67 2.98
N VAL A 69 7.85 19.15 2.03
CA VAL A 69 8.09 20.59 1.82
C VAL A 69 6.81 21.30 1.38
N ALA A 70 6.07 20.72 0.43
CA ALA A 70 4.83 21.31 -0.07
C ALA A 70 3.73 21.42 1.01
N ASP A 71 3.65 20.45 1.92
CA ASP A 71 2.66 20.41 3.00
C ASP A 71 3.15 21.07 4.31
N ASP A 72 4.33 21.72 4.30
CA ASP A 72 5.01 22.34 5.46
C ASP A 72 5.09 21.41 6.70
N LEU A 73 5.34 20.13 6.46
CA LEU A 73 5.41 19.12 7.51
C LEU A 73 6.79 19.09 8.15
N PHE A 74 6.86 18.92 9.48
CA PHE A 74 8.14 18.85 10.19
C PHE A 74 8.99 17.68 9.68
N MET A 75 10.31 17.87 9.62
CA MET A 75 11.25 16.79 9.31
C MET A 75 11.57 16.02 10.59
N PRO A 76 11.22 14.73 10.70
CA PRO A 76 11.57 13.96 11.88
C PRO A 76 13.10 13.75 11.93
N LYS A 77 13.66 13.76 13.15
CA LYS A 77 15.10 13.56 13.39
C LYS A 77 15.56 12.13 13.07
N SER A 78 14.64 11.19 13.05
CA SER A 78 14.85 9.78 12.70
C SER A 78 13.68 9.28 11.85
N PRO A 79 13.87 8.22 11.04
CA PRO A 79 12.77 7.66 10.27
C PRO A 79 11.66 7.13 11.18
N LEU A 80 10.41 7.40 10.81
CA LEU A 80 9.24 6.91 11.52
C LEU A 80 8.73 5.63 10.84
N PHE A 81 8.64 4.55 11.62
CA PHE A 81 8.23 3.24 11.13
C PHE A 81 6.85 2.86 11.69
N PHE A 82 6.11 2.08 10.91
CA PHE A 82 4.93 1.36 11.36
C PHE A 82 4.96 -0.08 10.83
N VAL A 83 4.17 -0.97 11.45
CA VAL A 83 4.13 -2.38 11.08
C VAL A 83 2.82 -2.70 10.38
N LYS A 84 2.89 -3.48 9.30
CA LYS A 84 1.75 -4.18 8.69
C LYS A 84 2.01 -5.69 8.77
N LEU A 85 1.01 -6.44 9.20
CA LEU A 85 1.14 -7.89 9.37
C LEU A 85 1.23 -8.59 8.01
N ALA A 86 1.88 -9.75 7.97
CA ALA A 86 1.99 -10.59 6.77
C ALA A 86 0.62 -11.00 6.20
N SER A 87 -0.39 -11.13 7.06
CA SER A 87 -1.78 -11.43 6.67
C SER A 87 -2.45 -10.33 5.86
N CYS A 88 -1.87 -9.13 5.80
CA CYS A 88 -2.42 -8.02 5.04
C CYS A 88 -1.85 -7.89 3.63
N VAL A 89 -1.10 -8.89 3.16
CA VAL A 89 -0.61 -8.97 1.78
C VAL A 89 -1.72 -9.46 0.88
N SER A 90 -1.78 -8.83 -0.29
CA SER A 90 -2.65 -9.24 -1.39
C SER A 90 -1.77 -9.46 -2.61
N ALA A 91 -2.09 -10.49 -3.39
CA ALA A 91 -1.45 -10.76 -4.66
C ALA A 91 -1.89 -9.73 -5.73
N ASN A 92 -1.32 -9.85 -6.93
CA ASN A 92 -1.79 -9.06 -8.07
C ASN A 92 -3.26 -9.42 -8.35
N ASP A 93 -4.08 -8.41 -8.66
CA ASP A 93 -5.52 -8.53 -8.96
C ASP A 93 -6.41 -9.04 -7.81
N ASP A 94 -5.85 -9.24 -6.61
CA ASP A 94 -6.66 -9.55 -5.43
C ASP A 94 -7.61 -8.40 -5.09
N THR A 95 -8.84 -8.74 -4.71
CA THR A 95 -9.84 -7.74 -4.30
C THR A 95 -9.49 -7.16 -2.92
N ILE A 96 -9.34 -5.84 -2.86
CA ILE A 96 -9.15 -5.12 -1.59
C ILE A 96 -10.52 -4.96 -0.91
N SER A 97 -10.79 -5.81 0.07
CA SER A 97 -12.03 -5.76 0.85
C SER A 97 -11.99 -4.63 1.89
N ARG A 98 -13.04 -3.80 1.90
CA ARG A 98 -13.22 -2.77 2.92
C ARG A 98 -13.91 -3.41 4.13
N PRO A 99 -13.44 -3.15 5.37
CA PRO A 99 -14.15 -3.61 6.56
C PRO A 99 -15.59 -3.11 6.55
N LEU A 100 -16.53 -3.98 6.89
CA LEU A 100 -17.93 -3.59 7.08
C LEU A 100 -18.00 -2.64 8.27
N VAL A 101 -18.53 -1.44 8.04
CA VAL A 101 -18.90 -0.54 9.13
C VAL A 101 -20.32 -0.93 9.54
N THR A 102 -20.47 -1.60 10.68
CA THR A 102 -21.79 -1.73 11.29
C THR A 102 -22.23 -0.33 11.70
N PRO A 103 -23.32 0.23 11.14
CA PRO A 103 -23.82 1.52 11.60
C PRO A 103 -24.19 1.35 13.07
N THR A 104 -23.42 1.99 13.95
CA THR A 104 -23.78 2.05 15.36
C THR A 104 -25.00 2.95 15.45
N THR A 105 -26.18 2.38 15.70
CA THR A 105 -27.37 3.14 16.11
C THR A 105 -27.15 3.63 17.54
N SER A 106 -26.15 4.49 17.73
CA SER A 106 -25.95 5.23 18.97
C SER A 106 -26.03 6.71 18.62
N SER A 107 -27.13 7.34 19.04
CA SER A 107 -27.37 8.78 18.92
C SER A 107 -26.41 9.63 19.76
N SER A 108 -25.41 9.04 20.42
CA SER A 108 -24.30 9.77 21.03
C SER A 108 -23.15 9.92 20.04
N LYS A 109 -22.97 11.14 19.53
CA LYS A 109 -21.77 11.54 18.79
C LYS A 109 -20.53 11.20 19.62
N PRO A 110 -19.50 10.53 19.06
CA PRO A 110 -18.27 10.31 19.77
C PRO A 110 -17.55 11.64 20.06
N ASN A 111 -17.11 11.83 21.31
CA ASN A 111 -16.57 13.08 21.88
C ASN A 111 -15.31 13.66 21.19
N TRP A 112 -14.74 13.01 20.18
CA TRP A 112 -13.62 13.58 19.42
C TRP A 112 -14.05 14.73 18.50
N ALA A 113 -15.34 14.80 18.13
CA ALA A 113 -15.90 15.87 17.31
C ALA A 113 -16.17 17.19 18.09
N LEU A 114 -15.90 17.21 19.40
CA LEU A 114 -16.13 18.36 20.30
C LEU A 114 -14.86 18.79 21.05
N SER A 115 -13.66 18.41 20.61
CA SER A 115 -12.44 19.02 21.14
C SER A 115 -12.19 20.39 20.50
N SER A 116 -11.74 21.37 21.27
CA SER A 116 -11.53 22.76 20.85
C SER A 116 -10.65 22.92 19.60
N ALA A 117 -9.79 21.94 19.30
CA ALA A 117 -8.96 21.90 18.10
C ALA A 117 -9.79 21.86 16.79
N SER A 118 -10.95 21.19 16.81
CA SER A 118 -11.82 21.07 15.64
C SER A 118 -12.67 22.33 15.36
N GLN A 119 -12.94 23.15 16.39
CA GLN A 119 -13.59 24.46 16.22
C GLN A 119 -12.64 25.49 15.60
N HIS A 120 -11.37 25.49 15.99
CA HIS A 120 -10.36 26.37 15.39
C HIS A 120 -10.14 26.05 13.91
N PHE A 121 -10.15 24.77 13.53
CA PHE A 121 -10.00 24.36 12.13
C PHE A 121 -11.20 24.79 11.25
N ARG A 122 -12.42 24.74 11.80
CA ARG A 122 -13.62 25.22 11.10
C ARG A 122 -13.64 26.74 10.95
N SER A 123 -13.22 27.49 11.98
CA SER A 123 -13.14 28.95 11.92
C SER A 123 -12.12 29.43 10.88
N LEU A 124 -10.95 28.77 10.81
CA LEU A 124 -9.92 29.05 9.80
C LEU A 124 -10.40 28.77 8.37
N LEU A 125 -11.09 27.64 8.14
CA LEU A 125 -11.65 27.34 6.82
C LEU A 125 -12.73 28.35 6.40
N GLN A 126 -13.54 28.83 7.35
CA GLN A 126 -14.61 29.77 7.05
C GLN A 126 -14.07 31.19 6.79
N MET A 127 -12.96 31.56 7.42
CA MET A 127 -12.26 32.84 7.20
C MET A 127 -11.49 32.89 5.87
N LEU A 128 -10.97 31.74 5.41
CA LEU A 128 -10.29 31.60 4.11
C LEU A 128 -11.27 31.61 2.92
N MET A 129 -12.53 31.22 3.13
CA MET A 129 -13.54 31.16 2.07
C MET A 129 -14.26 32.51 1.83
N THR A 130 -14.31 33.40 2.83
CA THR A 130 -14.90 34.75 2.69
C THR A 130 -13.91 35.79 2.15
N THR A 131 -12.61 35.49 2.09
CA THR A 131 -11.58 36.42 1.60
C THR A 131 -11.33 36.33 0.08
N SER A 132 -12.02 35.43 -0.64
CA SER A 132 -11.85 35.20 -2.08
C SER A 132 -12.93 35.85 -2.97
N LEU A 133 -13.56 36.94 -2.54
CA LEU A 133 -14.53 37.72 -3.32
C LEU A 133 -14.33 39.23 -3.13
N ALA A 134 -13.13 39.73 -3.44
CA ALA A 134 -12.91 41.17 -3.66
C ALA A 134 -11.67 41.39 -4.55
N ILE A 135 -11.84 41.30 -5.86
CA ILE A 135 -10.92 41.87 -6.85
C ILE A 135 -11.75 42.89 -7.63
N PRO A 136 -11.54 44.22 -7.48
CA PRO A 136 -12.16 45.19 -8.37
C PRO A 136 -11.37 45.28 -9.69
N ALA A 137 -12.09 45.68 -10.74
CA ALA A 137 -11.64 45.84 -12.12
C ALA A 137 -10.56 46.92 -12.31
#